data_AF-A0A1F4DMJ8-F1
#
_entry.id   AF-A0A1F4DMJ8-F1
#
_cell.length_a   1.000
_cell.length_b   1.000
_cell.length_c   1.000
_cell.angle_alpha   90.00
_cell.angle_beta   90.00
_cell.angle_gamma   90.00
#
_symmetry.space_group_name_H-M   'P 1'
#
loop_
_entity.id
_entity.type
_entity.pdbx_description
1 polymer ?
#
loop_
_entity_poly.entity_id
_entity_poly.type
_entity_poly.pdbx_seq_one_letter_code
_entity_poly.pdbx_strand_id
1 'polypeptide(L)'
;MPEHVELASAADDFFRTLPGNEYPQALVDQYPRIANTIVELRYDPVKLAGYFQSLLNDTRGGRVGFPFAVLRELQNLKDLMLGDANVGGTFWV
;
A
#
# COMPACT_ATOMS: atom_id res chain seq x y z
N MET A 1 7.10 8.64 24.72
CA MET A 1 7.46 9.39 23.50
C MET A 1 6.91 8.60 22.33
N PRO A 2 5.89 9.07 21.58
CA PRO A 2 5.51 8.36 20.37
C PRO A 2 6.72 8.39 19.43
N GLU A 3 7.12 7.22 18.97
CA GLU A 3 8.04 7.06 17.85
C GLU A 3 7.46 7.85 16.66
N HIS A 4 8.11 8.97 16.29
CA HIS A 4 7.79 9.64 15.03
C HIS A 4 8.40 8.76 13.95
N VAL A 5 7.62 7.77 13.51
CA VAL A 5 8.05 6.89 12.43
C VAL A 5 8.01 7.70 11.15
N GLU A 6 9.17 8.06 10.62
CA GLU A 6 9.29 8.70 9.31
C GLU A 6 9.19 7.65 8.19
N LEU A 7 8.91 8.12 6.97
CA LEU A 7 8.98 7.26 5.80
C LEU A 7 10.43 6.83 5.58
N ALA A 8 10.66 5.52 5.46
CA ALA A 8 11.98 5.00 5.12
C ALA A 8 12.33 5.36 3.67
N SER A 9 13.58 5.72 3.39
CA SER A 9 14.03 6.03 2.02
C SER A 9 13.77 4.87 1.05
N ALA A 10 13.98 3.63 1.49
CA ALA A 10 13.66 2.44 0.69
C ALA A 10 12.16 2.31 0.37
N ALA A 11 11.27 2.86 1.20
CA ALA A 11 9.85 2.89 0.93
C ALA A 11 9.48 4.00 -0.06
N ASP A 12 10.04 5.20 0.10
CA ASP A 12 9.92 6.30 -0.88
C ASP A 12 10.37 5.85 -2.28
N ASP A 13 11.58 5.29 -2.37
CA ASP A 13 12.16 4.78 -3.61
C ASP A 13 11.29 3.70 -4.25
N PHE A 14 10.76 2.78 -3.44
CA PHE A 14 9.87 1.73 -3.93
C PHE A 14 8.59 2.31 -4.54
N PHE A 15 7.91 3.23 -3.85
CA PHE A 15 6.66 3.80 -4.38
C PHE A 15 6.87 4.64 -5.64
N ARG A 16 8.03 5.28 -5.79
CA ARG A 16 8.41 6.02 -7.01
C ARG A 16 8.73 5.10 -8.19
N THR A 17 9.18 3.88 -7.92
CA THR A 17 9.58 2.92 -8.96
C THR A 17 8.51 1.88 -9.28
N LEU A 18 7.43 1.83 -8.48
CA LEU A 18 6.31 0.93 -8.70
C LEU A 18 5.59 1.28 -10.03
N PRO A 19 5.58 0.39 -11.03
CA PRO A 19 5.01 0.68 -12.34
C PRO A 19 3.50 0.89 -12.25
N GLY A 20 2.99 1.90 -12.96
CA GLY A 20 1.56 2.24 -12.97
C GLY A 20 1.06 2.88 -11.67
N ASN A 21 1.95 3.16 -10.71
CA ASN A 21 1.60 3.79 -9.45
C ASN A 21 1.65 5.32 -9.55
N GLU A 22 0.60 5.98 -9.05
CA GLU A 22 0.70 7.36 -8.58
C GLU A 22 1.27 7.33 -7.16
N TYR A 23 2.24 8.19 -6.85
CA TYR A 23 2.87 8.22 -5.52
C TYR A 23 1.81 8.39 -4.41
N PRO A 24 1.76 7.52 -3.38
CA PRO A 24 0.69 7.50 -2.39
C PRO A 24 0.91 8.59 -1.32
N GLN A 25 0.70 9.84 -1.74
CA GLN A 25 1.05 11.03 -0.98
C GLN A 25 0.28 11.09 0.35
N ALA A 26 -1.04 10.85 0.34
CA ALA A 26 -1.85 10.96 1.55
C ALA A 26 -1.49 9.88 2.59
N LEU A 27 -1.18 8.67 2.13
CA LEU A 27 -0.74 7.56 2.97
C LEU A 27 0.63 7.84 3.60
N VAL A 28 1.58 8.33 2.81
CA VAL A 28 2.94 8.65 3.29
C VAL A 28 2.89 9.77 4.32
N ASP A 29 2.14 10.84 4.06
CA ASP A 29 2.10 12.02 4.91
C ASP A 29 1.39 11.75 6.25
N GLN A 30 0.34 10.92 6.24
CA GLN A 30 -0.49 10.68 7.43
C GLN A 30 -0.16 9.38 8.17
N TYR A 31 0.30 8.36 7.44
CA TYR A 31 0.52 7.02 7.97
C TYR A 31 1.85 6.40 7.47
N PRO A 32 3.00 7.07 7.68
CA PRO A 32 4.32 6.59 7.22
C PRO A 32 4.67 5.18 7.72
N ARG A 33 4.23 4.81 8.93
CA ARG A 33 4.40 3.45 9.46
C ARG A 33 3.70 2.38 8.61
N ILE A 34 2.49 2.67 8.12
CA ILE A 34 1.74 1.75 7.27
C ILE A 34 2.46 1.61 5.92
N ALA A 35 2.87 2.73 5.34
CA ALA A 35 3.64 2.76 4.10
C ALA A 35 4.92 1.91 4.20
N ASN A 36 5.70 2.08 5.28
CA ASN A 36 6.89 1.28 5.56
C ASN A 36 6.57 -0.21 5.66
N THR A 37 5.50 -0.57 6.39
CA THR A 37 5.09 -1.96 6.58
C THR A 37 4.66 -2.63 5.27
N ILE A 38 3.92 -1.92 4.42
CA ILE A 38 3.53 -2.41 3.08
C ILE A 38 4.77 -2.77 2.27
N VAL A 39 5.75 -1.86 2.27
CA VAL A 39 6.99 -2.08 1.54
C VAL A 39 7.75 -3.25 2.15
N GLU A 40 7.90 -3.35 3.47
CA GLU A 40 8.55 -4.48 4.12
C GLU A 40 7.92 -5.84 3.75
N LEU A 41 6.59 -5.90 3.70
CA LEU A 41 5.83 -7.10 3.36
C LEU A 41 5.82 -7.43 1.86
N ARG A 42 6.38 -6.59 0.99
CA ARG A 42 6.35 -6.77 -0.48
C ARG A 42 6.89 -8.11 -0.98
N TYR A 43 7.77 -8.75 -0.21
CA TYR A 43 8.37 -10.05 -0.55
C TYR A 43 7.52 -11.26 -0.12
N ASP A 44 6.47 -11.05 0.68
CA ASP A 44 5.58 -12.09 1.18
C ASP A 44 4.12 -11.75 0.75
N PRO A 45 3.70 -12.16 -0.45
CA PRO A 45 2.40 -11.77 -0.99
C PRO A 45 1.22 -12.26 -0.15
N VAL A 46 1.38 -13.35 0.61
CA VAL A 46 0.35 -13.87 1.51
C VAL A 46 0.17 -12.93 2.70
N LYS A 47 1.26 -12.52 3.35
CA LYS A 47 1.19 -11.55 4.45
C LYS A 47 0.76 -10.17 3.97
N LEU A 48 1.24 -9.75 2.80
CA LEU A 48 0.85 -8.48 2.20
C LEU A 48 -0.67 -8.43 1.91
N ALA A 49 -1.23 -9.50 1.34
CA ALA A 49 -2.67 -9.61 1.10
C ALA A 49 -3.48 -9.57 2.40
N GLY A 50 -3.05 -10.31 3.43
CA GLY A 50 -3.68 -10.26 4.75
C GLY A 50 -3.61 -8.87 5.39
N TYR A 51 -2.49 -8.16 5.20
CA TYR A 51 -2.32 -6.82 5.73
C TYR A 51 -3.23 -5.80 5.02
N PHE A 52 -3.28 -5.79 3.69
CA PHE A 52 -4.22 -4.94 2.95
C PHE A 52 -5.68 -5.25 3.29
N GLN A 53 -6.04 -6.52 3.43
CA GLN A 53 -7.38 -6.90 3.87
C GLN A 53 -7.70 -6.34 5.26
N SER A 54 -6.75 -6.39 6.19
CA SER A 54 -6.93 -5.82 7.53
C SER A 54 -7.07 -4.29 7.52
N LEU A 55 -6.42 -3.59 6.58
CA LEU A 55 -6.49 -2.13 6.45
C LEU A 55 -7.78 -1.66 5.77
N LEU A 56 -8.21 -2.37 4.72
CA LEU A 56 -9.37 -2.00 3.92
C LEU A 56 -10.70 -2.49 4.52
N ASN A 57 -10.67 -3.58 5.29
CA ASN A 57 -11.86 -4.08 5.97
C ASN A 57 -12.03 -3.41 7.35
N ASP A 58 -12.27 -2.10 7.32
CA ASP A 58 -12.53 -1.28 8.50
C ASP A 58 -14.03 -1.25 8.85
N THR A 59 -14.60 -2.43 9.13
CA THR A 59 -16.00 -2.60 9.56
C THR A 59 -16.12 -3.02 11.03
N ARG A 60 -15.10 -2.74 11.85
CA ARG A 60 -15.18 -2.96 13.30
C ARG A 60 -15.61 -1.67 13.98
N GLY A 61 -16.93 -1.52 14.13
CA GLY A 61 -17.62 -0.35 14.65
C GLY A 61 -16.88 0.38 15.79
N GLY A 62 -16.67 1.69 15.59
CA GLY A 62 -16.23 2.62 16.62
C GLY A 62 -14.93 3.37 16.35
N ARG A 63 -14.19 3.08 15.27
CA ARG A 63 -13.02 3.87 14.85
C ARG A 63 -13.37 4.81 13.71
N VAL A 64 -12.76 6.00 13.72
CA VAL A 64 -12.75 6.91 12.57
C VAL A 64 -11.89 6.23 11.52
N GLY A 65 -12.50 5.71 10.46
CA GLY A 65 -11.75 5.03 9.42
C GLY A 65 -10.81 5.95 8.66
N PHE A 66 -10.07 5.38 7.71
CA PHE A 66 -9.15 6.17 6.90
C PHE A 66 -9.88 7.24 6.09
N PRO A 67 -9.28 8.43 5.89
CA PRO A 67 -9.75 9.39 4.91
C PRO A 67 -9.89 8.75 3.53
N PHE A 68 -10.86 9.19 2.75
CA PHE A 68 -11.13 8.63 1.42
C PHE A 68 -9.88 8.60 0.51
N ALA A 69 -9.04 9.64 0.57
CA ALA A 69 -7.78 9.70 -0.19
C ALA A 69 -6.84 8.52 0.15
N VAL A 70 -6.71 8.21 1.43
CA VAL A 70 -5.87 7.11 1.93
C VAL A 70 -6.47 5.75 1.56
N LEU A 71 -7.79 5.59 1.65
CA LEU A 71 -8.46 4.36 1.20
C LEU A 71 -8.25 4.10 -0.28
N ARG A 72 -8.37 5.14 -1.11
CA ARG A 72 -8.14 5.04 -2.56
C ARG A 72 -6.70 4.63 -2.87
N GLU A 73 -5.73 5.25 -2.21
CA GLU A 73 -4.31 4.92 -2.38
C GLU A 73 -4.01 3.48 -1.91
N LEU A 74 -4.55 3.05 -0.77
CA LEU A 74 -4.40 1.68 -0.28
C LEU A 74 -5.01 0.65 -1.24
N GLN A 75 -6.17 0.94 -1.81
CA GLN A 75 -6.80 0.09 -2.82
C GLN A 75 -5.94 0.00 -4.08
N ASN A 76 -5.43 1.13 -4.58
CA ASN A 76 -4.55 1.16 -5.75
C ASN A 76 -3.25 0.36 -5.51
N LEU A 77 -2.61 0.54 -4.36
CA LEU A 77 -1.40 -0.22 -4.00
C LEU A 77 -1.70 -1.71 -3.88
N LYS A 78 -2.84 -2.10 -3.30
CA LYS A 78 -3.26 -3.50 -3.27
C LYS A 78 -3.37 -4.07 -4.68
N ASP A 79 -4.01 -3.34 -5.58
CA ASP A 79 -4.21 -3.79 -6.96
C ASP A 79 -2.89 -3.83 -7.75
N LEU A 80 -1.96 -2.89 -7.55
CA LEU A 80 -0.65 -2.92 -8.21
C LEU A 80 0.31 -3.98 -7.66
N MET A 81 0.26 -4.25 -6.34
CA MET A 81 1.20 -5.16 -5.69
C MET A 81 0.69 -6.61 -5.62
N LEU A 82 -0.63 -6.82 -5.67
CA LEU A 82 -1.26 -8.14 -5.57
C LEU A 82 -2.17 -8.48 -6.76
N GLY A 83 -2.63 -7.46 -7.51
CA GLY A 83 -3.42 -7.64 -8.72
C GLY A 83 -2.53 -8.07 -9.87
N ASP A 84 -2.33 -9.38 -9.95
CA ASP A 84 -1.92 -10.16 -11.12
C ASP A 84 -0.63 -9.73 -11.85
N ALA A 85 0.30 -10.69 -11.93
CA ALA A 85 1.36 -10.78 -12.93
C ALA A 85 0.81 -10.97 -14.37
N ASN A 86 -0.33 -10.37 -14.71
CA ASN A 86 -1.11 -10.68 -15.90
C ASN A 86 -1.71 -9.44 -16.59
N VAL A 87 -1.01 -8.30 -16.53
CA VAL A 87 -1.25 -7.17 -17.44
C VAL A 87 0.08 -6.79 -18.10
N GLY A 88 0.51 -7.60 -19.08
CA GLY A 88 1.63 -7.22 -19.95
C GLY A 88 2.45 -8.35 -20.58
N GLY A 89 1.84 -9.43 -21.09
CA GLY A 89 2.65 -10.48 -21.71
C GLY A 89 1.94 -11.61 -22.47
N THR A 90 0.70 -11.44 -22.94
CA THR A 90 0.17 -12.31 -24.02
C THR A 90 -0.17 -11.43 -25.20
N PHE A 91 0.86 -11.04 -25.96
CA PHE A 91 0.67 -10.63 -27.34
C PHE A 91 0.66 -11.91 -28.17
N TRP A 92 -0.45 -12.16 -28.85
CA TRP A 92 -0.51 -13.18 -29.90
C TRP A 92 0.51 -12.84 -30.99
N VAL A 93 1.47 -13.75 -31.21
CA VAL A 93 2.08 -14.05 -32.51
C VAL A 93 2.33 -15.55 -32.62
#